data_AF-A0A7Z2T656-F1
#
_entry.id   AF-A0A7Z2T656-F1
#
_cell.length_a   1.000
_cell.length_b   1.000
_cell.length_c   1.000
_cell.angle_alpha   90.00
_cell.angle_beta   90.00
_cell.angle_gamma   90.00
#
_symmetry.space_group_name_H-M   'P 1'
#
loop_
_entity.id
_entity.type
_entity.pdbx_description
1 polymer ?
#
loop_
_entity_poly.entity_id
_entity_poly.type
_entity_poly.pdbx_seq_one_letter_code
_entity_poly.pdbx_strand_id
1 'polypeptide(L)'
;MKLLIATTILFSATTFAATDAEMCQQYGRDLASNSTENQSAFLEHLTKQSAAGAWTLSMKECNVYIQRGKHDYNFDVEDMLSND
;
A
#
# COMPACT_ATOMS: atom_id res chain seq x y z
N MET A 1 19.44 -10.31 48.35
CA MET A 1 18.49 -9.93 47.29
C MET A 1 19.29 -9.52 46.06
N LYS A 2 19.16 -10.24 44.94
CA LYS A 2 19.73 -9.86 43.64
C LYS A 2 18.59 -9.35 42.77
N LEU A 3 18.55 -8.05 42.53
CA LEU A 3 17.62 -7.41 41.59
C LEU A 3 18.10 -7.74 40.17
N LEU A 4 17.41 -8.67 39.52
CA LEU A 4 17.52 -8.88 38.08
C LEU A 4 16.67 -7.79 37.41
N ILE A 5 17.34 -6.77 36.88
CA ILE A 5 16.70 -5.78 36.00
C ILE A 5 16.46 -6.50 34.68
N ALA A 6 15.21 -6.96 34.48
CA ALA A 6 14.76 -7.48 33.20
C ALA A 6 14.67 -6.30 32.22
N THR A 7 15.69 -6.14 31.37
CA THR A 7 15.63 -5.29 30.19
C THR A 7 14.62 -5.88 29.21
N THR A 8 13.37 -5.42 29.30
CA THR A 8 12.38 -5.62 28.26
C THR A 8 12.79 -4.80 27.05
N ILE A 9 13.46 -5.46 26.10
CA ILE A 9 13.63 -4.93 24.74
C ILE A 9 12.22 -4.88 24.14
N LEU A 10 11.61 -3.70 24.17
CA LEU A 10 10.44 -3.40 23.35
C LEU A 10 10.91 -3.49 21.90
N PHE A 11 10.69 -4.64 21.27
CA PHE A 11 10.67 -4.71 19.81
C PHE A 11 9.47 -3.88 19.36
N SER A 12 9.71 -2.59 19.13
CA SER A 12 8.79 -1.76 18.38
C SER A 12 8.70 -2.41 17.01
N ALA A 13 7.59 -3.09 16.76
CA ALA A 13 7.24 -3.52 15.42
C ALA A 13 7.10 -2.24 14.59
N THR A 14 8.16 -1.89 13.86
CA THR A 14 8.07 -0.89 12.81
C THR A 14 7.26 -1.54 11.70
N THR A 15 5.93 -1.50 11.81
CA THR A 15 5.07 -1.60 10.65
C THR A 15 5.52 -0.47 9.74
N PHE A 16 6.24 -0.82 8.67
CA PHE A 16 6.53 0.13 7.60
C PHE A 16 5.17 0.66 7.16
N ALA A 17 4.86 1.89 7.51
CA ALA A 17 3.67 2.55 7.01
C ALA A 17 3.85 2.57 5.50
N ALA A 18 2.97 1.86 4.77
CA ALA A 18 2.97 1.91 3.32
C ALA A 18 2.92 3.38 2.90
N THR A 19 3.85 3.78 2.06
CA THR A 19 3.91 5.13 1.55
C THR A 19 2.69 5.40 0.68
N ASP A 20 2.27 6.66 0.56
CA ASP A 20 1.17 7.05 -0.33
C ASP A 20 1.39 6.56 -1.77
N ALA A 21 2.65 6.48 -2.21
CA ALA A 21 3.03 5.96 -3.52
C ALA A 21 2.71 4.46 -3.66
N GLU A 22 3.09 3.65 -2.67
CA GLU A 22 2.80 2.21 -2.64
C GLU A 22 1.28 1.96 -2.58
N MET A 23 0.55 2.78 -1.82
CA MET A 23 -0.92 2.71 -1.75
C MET A 23 -1.57 3.01 -3.10
N CYS A 24 -1.12 4.05 -3.81
CA CYS A 24 -1.61 4.37 -5.15
C CYS A 24 -1.25 3.28 -6.17
N GLN A 25 -0.06 2.69 -6.08
CA GLN A 25 0.35 1.58 -6.96
C GLN A 25 -0.50 0.32 -6.69
N GLN A 26 -0.74 -0.01 -5.43
CA GLN A 26 -1.60 -1.13 -5.06
C GLN A 26 -3.03 -0.93 -5.57
N TYR A 27 -3.60 0.27 -5.41
CA TYR A 27 -4.90 0.59 -5.98
C TYR A 27 -4.96 0.42 -7.50
N GLY A 28 -3.86 0.74 -8.21
CA GLY A 28 -3.71 0.43 -9.63
C GLY A 28 -3.83 -1.07 -9.93
N ARG A 29 -3.18 -1.91 -9.13
CA ARG A 29 -3.30 -3.38 -9.25
C ARG A 29 -4.72 -3.84 -8.96
N ASP A 30 -5.37 -3.31 -7.94
CA ASP A 30 -6.75 -3.64 -7.57
C ASP A 30 -7.79 -3.22 -8.62
N LEU A 31 -7.53 -2.13 -9.35
CA LEU A 31 -8.31 -1.74 -10.52
C LEU A 31 -8.13 -2.73 -11.68
N ALA A 32 -6.90 -3.18 -11.94
CA ALA A 32 -6.61 -4.11 -13.02
C ALA A 32 -7.12 -5.53 -12.74
N SER A 33 -7.09 -5.98 -11.48
CA SER A 33 -7.66 -7.25 -11.03
C SER A 33 -9.18 -7.21 -10.82
N ASN A 34 -9.81 -6.05 -10.98
CA ASN A 34 -11.23 -5.83 -10.76
C ASN A 34 -11.71 -6.15 -9.33
N SER A 35 -10.85 -5.90 -8.32
CA SER A 35 -11.16 -6.11 -6.90
C SER A 35 -11.92 -4.94 -6.29
N THR A 36 -13.26 -4.99 -6.34
CA THR A 36 -14.13 -3.90 -5.83
C THR A 36 -13.97 -3.65 -4.32
N GLU A 37 -13.70 -4.70 -3.53
CA GLU A 37 -13.48 -4.59 -2.08
C GLU A 37 -12.22 -3.75 -1.77
N ASN A 38 -11.10 -4.09 -2.40
CA ASN A 38 -9.84 -3.38 -2.19
C ASN A 38 -9.89 -1.95 -2.74
N GLN A 39 -10.62 -1.74 -3.85
CA GLN A 39 -10.86 -0.40 -4.38
C GLN A 39 -11.60 0.48 -3.37
N SER A 40 -12.63 -0.07 -2.70
CA SER A 40 -13.37 0.65 -1.65
C SER A 40 -12.49 0.97 -0.45
N ALA A 41 -11.69 -0.01 0.01
CA ALA A 41 -10.76 0.17 1.12
C ALA A 41 -9.72 1.26 0.86
N PHE A 42 -9.20 1.35 -0.38
CA PHE A 42 -8.30 2.43 -0.79
C PHE A 42 -8.97 3.80 -0.68
N LEU A 43 -10.20 3.94 -1.20
CA LEU A 43 -10.92 5.22 -1.18
C LEU A 43 -11.24 5.68 0.25
N GLU A 44 -11.61 4.76 1.13
CA GLU A 44 -11.81 5.05 2.56
C GLU A 44 -10.52 5.51 3.22
N HIS A 45 -9.40 4.83 2.94
CA HIS A 45 -8.10 5.19 3.47
C HIS A 45 -7.65 6.58 2.98
N LEU A 46 -7.73 6.84 1.68
CA LEU A 46 -7.39 8.11 1.06
C LEU A 46 -8.20 9.26 1.69
N THR A 47 -9.50 9.04 1.86
CA THR A 47 -10.40 10.03 2.49
C THR A 47 -9.97 10.33 3.93
N LYS A 48 -9.68 9.29 4.72
CA LYS A 48 -9.23 9.43 6.10
C LYS A 48 -7.90 10.17 6.22
N GLN A 49 -6.92 9.82 5.39
CA GLN A 49 -5.60 10.46 5.41
C GLN A 49 -5.65 11.90 4.92
N SER A 50 -6.46 12.18 3.88
CA SER A 50 -6.66 13.53 3.37
C SER A 50 -7.32 14.42 4.43
N ALA A 51 -8.35 13.93 5.11
CA ALA A 51 -9.01 14.65 6.20
C ALA A 51 -8.09 14.90 7.40
N ALA A 52 -7.14 13.99 7.66
CA ALA A 52 -6.12 14.14 8.70
C ALA A 52 -4.93 15.03 8.28
N GLY A 53 -4.86 15.48 7.01
CA GLY A 53 -3.71 16.20 6.46
C GLY A 53 -2.43 15.35 6.38
N ALA A 54 -2.56 14.03 6.48
CA ALA A 54 -1.46 13.08 6.47
C ALA A 54 -1.14 12.58 5.05
N TRP A 55 -2.05 12.77 4.11
CA TRP A 55 -1.82 12.47 2.70
C TRP A 55 -0.86 13.50 2.07
N THR A 56 0.24 13.01 1.52
CA THR A 56 1.37 13.82 1.05
C THR A 56 1.47 13.95 -0.46
N LEU A 57 0.83 13.07 -1.22
CA LEU A 57 0.87 13.11 -2.70
C LEU A 57 -0.23 13.98 -3.30
N SER A 58 0.08 14.69 -4.37
CA SER A 58 -0.98 15.24 -5.22
C SER A 58 -1.73 14.11 -5.94
N MET A 59 -2.98 14.37 -6.32
CA MET A 59 -3.76 13.41 -7.13
C MET A 59 -3.10 13.09 -8.48
N LYS A 60 -2.34 14.05 -9.04
CA LYS A 60 -1.58 13.84 -10.28
C LYS A 60 -0.44 12.84 -10.07
N GLU A 61 0.30 12.96 -8.98
CA GLU A 61 1.37 12.02 -8.63
C GLU A 61 0.80 10.63 -8.31
N CYS A 62 -0.29 10.57 -7.53
CA CYS A 62 -0.97 9.31 -7.25
C CYS A 62 -1.41 8.60 -8.54
N ASN A 63 -1.96 9.33 -9.52
CA ASN A 63 -2.36 8.75 -10.80
C ASN A 63 -1.19 8.12 -11.57
N VAL A 64 0.03 8.66 -11.47
CA VAL A 64 1.21 8.02 -12.10
C VAL A 64 1.47 6.65 -11.49
N TYR A 65 1.41 6.53 -10.17
CA TYR A 65 1.57 5.25 -9.47
C TYR A 65 0.43 4.28 -9.77
N ILE A 66 -0.81 4.76 -9.88
CA ILE A 66 -1.97 3.95 -10.30
C ILE A 66 -1.73 3.34 -11.68
N GLN A 67 -1.30 4.13 -12.67
CA GLN A 67 -1.04 3.60 -14.01
C GLN A 67 0.10 2.58 -14.00
N ARG A 68 1.15 2.81 -13.18
CA ARG A 68 2.23 1.84 -12.99
C ARG A 68 1.71 0.53 -12.40
N GLY A 69 0.89 0.58 -11.35
CA GLY A 69 0.31 -0.62 -10.74
C GLY A 69 -0.55 -1.43 -11.71
N LYS A 70 -1.38 -0.76 -12.52
CA LYS A 70 -2.16 -1.42 -13.58
C LYS A 70 -1.28 -2.12 -14.60
N HIS A 71 -0.24 -1.42 -15.05
CA HIS A 71 0.73 -1.94 -16.02
C HIS A 71 1.46 -3.16 -15.44
N ASP A 72 2.02 -3.05 -14.24
CA ASP A 72 2.73 -4.16 -13.59
C ASP A 72 1.83 -5.41 -13.44
N TYR A 73 0.56 -5.25 -13.04
CA TYR A 73 -0.38 -6.37 -12.96
C TYR A 73 -0.58 -7.07 -14.31
N ASN A 74 -0.70 -6.31 -15.40
CA ASN A 74 -0.86 -6.91 -16.73
C ASN A 74 0.37 -7.70 -17.15
N PHE A 75 1.58 -7.20 -16.86
CA PHE A 75 2.82 -7.94 -17.10
C PHE A 75 2.92 -9.20 -16.25
N ASP A 76 2.53 -9.13 -14.98
CA ASP A 76 2.51 -10.30 -14.09
C ASP A 76 1.55 -11.37 -14.64
N VAL A 77 0.39 -10.97 -15.16
CA VAL A 77 -0.58 -11.89 -15.80
C VAL A 77 -0.02 -12.47 -17.11
N GLU A 78 0.62 -11.65 -17.95
CA GLU A 78 1.24 -12.11 -19.19
C GLU A 78 2.37 -13.12 -18.92
N ASP A 79 3.23 -12.87 -17.93
CA ASP A 79 4.29 -13.78 -17.53
C ASP A 79 3.71 -15.11 -17.02
N MET A 80 2.65 -15.08 -16.21
CA MET A 80 1.96 -16.29 -15.76
C MET A 80 1.42 -17.12 -16.93
N LEU A 81 0.82 -16.48 -17.94
CA LEU A 81 0.27 -17.18 -19.11
C LEU A 81 1.34 -17.67 -20.09
N SER A 82 2.53 -17.07 -20.08
CA SER A 82 3.64 -17.41 -20.99
C SER A 82 4.45 -18.62 -20.51
N ASN A 83 4.28 -19.02 -19.25
CA ASN A 83 5.01 -20.12 -18.61
C ASN A 83 4.16 -21.42 -18.47
N ASP A 84 2.96 -21.47 -19.07
CA ASP A 84 2.09 -22.65 -19.21
C ASP A 84 2.23 -23.33 -20.58
#